data_AF-A0A816T655-F1
#
_entry.id   AF-A0A816T655-F1
#
_cell.length_a   1.000
_cell.length_b   1.000
_cell.length_c   1.000
_cell.angle_alpha   90.00
_cell.angle_beta   90.00
_cell.angle_gamma   90.00
#
_symmetry.space_group_name_H-M   'P 1'
#
loop_
_entity.id
_entity.type
_entity.pdbx_description
1 polymer ?
#
loop_
_entity_poly.entity_id
_entity_poly.type
_entity_poly.pdbx_seq_one_letter_code
_entity_poly.pdbx_strand_id
1 'polypeptide(L)'
;MEMKKIACGVLFAAASMTAVMATEVGAPAPGPAASGASVVVPALGSLFENVPFKMVWWRKKKQEVNERHRMFMKNGSLLLEELIAISDDATSNPIKHFSADQILEATNNFSRSNLVRIDRFRHYKGMLDDRLVLIKKWAYGGSIFSEKIYRDLAVSSMVSGHKNFLKLLGCCLEFSYPVLVCEYAEVITRSLRGARCPIDPSLTWSMRIVIAKEIANALSYLHTSFSRTLIHKDIQPCQIFLNENGTAKLGEFCNCVFIPEGETYVQEDVLEGTYGFLEPNYGY
;
A
#
# COMPACT_ATOMS: atom_id res chain seq x y z
N MET A 1 -7.42 -28.74 -20.18
CA MET A 1 -8.78 -28.89 -19.61
C MET A 1 -9.21 -27.61 -18.86
N GLU A 2 -9.10 -26.43 -19.50
CA GLU A 2 -8.84 -25.17 -18.78
C GLU A 2 -10.05 -24.34 -18.31
N MET A 3 -11.17 -24.25 -19.06
CA MET A 3 -12.15 -23.18 -18.80
C MET A 3 -13.14 -23.40 -17.65
N LYS A 4 -13.11 -24.55 -16.96
CA LYS A 4 -14.03 -24.83 -15.84
C LYS A 4 -13.61 -24.26 -14.47
N LYS A 5 -12.33 -23.91 -14.26
CA LYS A 5 -11.86 -23.44 -12.94
C LYS A 5 -12.24 -21.99 -12.58
N ILE A 6 -12.59 -21.15 -13.57
CA ILE A 6 -12.95 -19.73 -13.35
C ILE A 6 -14.34 -19.58 -12.69
N ALA A 7 -15.25 -20.54 -12.86
CA ALA A 7 -16.65 -20.42 -12.45
C ALA A 7 -16.91 -20.67 -10.94
N CYS A 8 -16.05 -21.42 -10.24
CA CYS A 8 -16.34 -21.85 -8.86
C CYS A 8 -16.18 -20.76 -7.79
N GLY A 9 -15.37 -19.72 -8.03
CA GLY A 9 -15.10 -18.67 -7.03
C GLY A 9 -16.28 -17.72 -6.76
N VAL A 10 -17.32 -17.72 -7.59
CA VAL A 10 -18.38 -16.69 -7.59
C VAL A 10 -19.58 -17.04 -6.70
N LEU A 11 -19.77 -18.32 -6.35
CA LEU A 11 -21.07 -18.82 -5.83
C LEU A 11 -21.17 -18.97 -4.31
N PHE A 12 -20.09 -18.84 -3.53
CA PHE A 12 -20.08 -19.21 -2.10
C PHE A 12 -20.34 -18.07 -1.09
N ALA A 13 -20.56 -16.83 -1.54
CA ALA A 13 -20.60 -15.65 -0.68
C ALA A 13 -21.99 -15.31 -0.08
N ALA A 14 -22.97 -16.22 -0.14
CA ALA A 14 -24.39 -15.93 0.13
C ALA A 14 -24.97 -16.68 1.35
N ALA A 15 -24.38 -16.51 2.55
CA ALA A 15 -25.05 -16.89 3.80
C ALA A 15 -24.55 -16.12 5.04
N SER A 16 -25.50 -15.77 5.92
CA SER A 16 -25.37 -15.32 7.32
C SER A 16 -25.31 -13.80 7.61
N MET A 17 -26.41 -13.30 8.19
CA MET A 17 -26.61 -11.94 8.72
C MET A 17 -27.63 -11.93 9.88
N THR A 18 -27.20 -11.46 11.06
CA THR A 18 -28.01 -10.77 12.10
C THR A 18 -27.00 -10.16 13.10
N ALA A 19 -26.79 -8.83 13.18
CA ALA A 19 -27.61 -7.74 13.73
C ALA A 19 -27.55 -7.59 15.26
N VAL A 20 -27.10 -6.41 15.75
CA VAL A 20 -27.53 -5.68 16.98
C VAL A 20 -27.13 -4.18 16.81
N MET A 21 -27.88 -3.25 17.43
CA MET A 21 -27.79 -1.78 17.32
C MET A 21 -27.65 -1.07 18.69
N ALA A 22 -27.15 0.19 18.69
CA ALA A 22 -27.23 1.23 19.76
C ALA A 22 -26.59 0.86 21.14
N THR A 23 -26.33 1.74 22.14
CA THR A 23 -26.62 3.15 22.51
C THR A 23 -25.35 3.81 23.14
N GLU A 24 -25.34 4.97 23.83
CA GLU A 24 -25.73 6.37 23.52
C GLU A 24 -25.26 7.31 24.69
N VAL A 25 -25.29 8.66 24.55
CA VAL A 25 -25.10 9.71 25.61
C VAL A 25 -23.66 9.84 26.21
N GLY A 26 -23.11 10.98 26.64
CA GLY A 26 -23.48 12.41 26.62
C GLY A 26 -22.51 13.26 27.49
N ALA A 27 -22.45 14.58 27.31
CA ALA A 27 -21.57 15.51 28.06
C ALA A 27 -22.24 16.04 29.35
N PRO A 28 -21.53 16.75 30.28
CA PRO A 28 -21.30 18.20 30.12
C PRO A 28 -20.02 18.79 30.79
N ALA A 29 -19.87 20.12 30.75
CA ALA A 29 -18.91 20.98 31.47
C ALA A 29 -19.62 22.36 31.76
N PRO A 30 -18.99 23.49 32.19
CA PRO A 30 -17.68 23.77 32.82
C PRO A 30 -17.71 24.82 34.00
N GLY A 31 -16.54 25.26 34.49
CA GLY A 31 -16.30 26.60 35.11
C GLY A 31 -15.81 26.62 36.58
N PRO A 32 -15.33 27.76 37.15
CA PRO A 32 -14.85 29.03 36.56
C PRO A 32 -13.41 29.45 37.03
N ALA A 33 -13.00 30.73 36.93
CA ALA A 33 -11.61 31.21 37.08
C ALA A 33 -11.39 32.38 38.08
N ALA A 34 -10.13 32.58 38.52
CA ALA A 34 -9.55 33.79 39.18
C ALA A 34 -7.99 33.63 39.22
N SER A 35 -7.16 34.45 38.55
CA SER A 35 -6.65 35.82 38.84
C SER A 35 -5.60 35.94 39.98
N GLY A 36 -4.37 36.40 39.68
CA GLY A 36 -3.35 36.71 40.69
C GLY A 36 -1.99 37.23 40.19
N ALA A 37 -1.79 38.55 40.26
CA ALA A 37 -0.55 39.36 40.34
C ALA A 37 0.74 39.01 39.53
N SER A 38 1.26 40.01 38.82
CA SER A 38 2.61 40.05 38.25
C SER A 38 3.60 40.76 39.18
N VAL A 39 4.84 40.25 39.28
CA VAL A 39 5.99 40.95 39.88
C VAL A 39 7.14 40.92 38.88
N VAL A 40 7.62 42.09 38.49
CA VAL A 40 8.75 42.24 37.56
C VAL A 40 10.02 42.51 38.36
N VAL A 41 11.01 41.61 38.26
CA VAL A 41 12.37 41.81 38.78
C VAL A 41 13.33 41.84 37.58
N PRO A 42 13.98 42.99 37.28
CA PRO A 42 14.97 43.06 36.22
C PRO A 42 16.36 42.72 36.76
N ALA A 43 16.91 41.56 36.40
CA ALA A 43 18.32 41.24 36.61
C ALA A 43 18.89 40.46 35.41
N LEU A 44 19.95 41.02 34.85
CA LEU A 44 20.68 40.55 33.68
C LEU A 44 21.16 39.08 33.78
N GLY A 45 20.87 38.27 32.76
CA GLY A 45 21.76 37.18 32.35
C GLY A 45 21.12 35.85 31.92
N SER A 46 21.02 35.60 30.60
CA SER A 46 21.10 34.23 30.05
C SER A 46 21.42 34.15 28.53
N LEU A 47 22.60 34.59 28.11
CA LEU A 47 23.09 34.31 26.74
C LEU A 47 23.51 32.84 26.49
N PHE A 48 23.40 31.94 27.48
CA PHE A 48 23.95 30.58 27.42
C PHE A 48 22.95 29.42 27.62
N GLU A 49 21.69 29.67 28.02
CA GLU A 49 20.75 28.59 28.38
C GLU A 49 20.29 27.70 27.21
N ASN A 50 20.46 28.16 25.97
CA ASN A 50 19.96 27.45 24.77
C ASN A 50 21.03 26.64 24.01
N VAL A 51 22.31 26.69 24.41
CA VAL A 51 23.40 25.96 23.73
C VAL A 51 23.24 24.43 23.84
N PRO A 52 22.91 23.84 25.01
CA PRO A 52 22.72 22.40 25.12
C PRO A 52 21.54 21.90 24.28
N PHE A 53 20.42 22.64 24.30
CA PHE A 53 19.22 22.28 23.54
C PHE A 53 19.47 22.31 22.03
N LYS A 54 20.11 23.38 21.51
CA LYS A 54 20.53 23.45 20.10
C LYS A 54 21.46 22.29 19.73
N MET A 55 22.47 22.00 20.56
CA MET A 55 23.40 20.89 20.30
C MET A 55 22.71 19.51 20.28
N VAL A 56 21.76 19.26 21.18
CA VAL A 56 20.96 18.02 21.19
C VAL A 56 20.05 17.95 19.97
N TRP A 57 19.42 19.05 19.57
CA TRP A 57 18.59 19.12 18.37
C TRP A 57 19.40 18.84 17.09
N TRP A 58 20.56 19.49 16.93
CA TRP A 58 21.46 19.25 15.79
C TRP A 58 21.94 17.79 15.73
N ARG A 59 22.26 17.18 16.87
CA ARG A 59 22.61 15.75 16.94
C ARG A 59 21.45 14.86 16.49
N LYS A 60 20.24 15.09 16.98
CA LYS A 60 19.03 14.34 16.57
C LYS A 60 18.74 14.51 15.07
N LYS A 61 18.80 15.74 14.53
CA LYS A 61 18.56 15.98 13.10
C LYS A 61 19.64 15.33 12.22
N LYS A 62 20.90 15.35 12.64
CA LYS A 62 21.99 14.63 11.96
C LYS A 62 21.79 13.11 12.00
N GLN A 63 21.34 12.54 13.12
CA GLN A 63 21.01 11.12 13.21
C GLN A 63 19.84 10.74 12.28
N GLU A 64 18.79 11.57 12.22
CA GLU A 64 17.65 11.36 11.31
C GLU A 64 18.10 11.34 9.84
N VAL A 65 18.90 12.32 9.40
CA VAL A 65 19.44 12.38 8.02
C VAL A 65 20.33 11.18 7.71
N ASN A 66 21.21 10.79 8.64
CA ASN A 66 22.06 9.62 8.48
C ASN A 66 21.22 8.32 8.36
N GLU A 67 20.16 8.18 9.16
CA GLU A 67 19.27 7.02 9.12
C GLU A 67 18.45 6.96 7.82
N ARG A 68 17.90 8.09 7.37
CA ARG A 68 17.22 8.19 6.06
C ARG A 68 18.15 7.79 4.91
N HIS A 69 19.40 8.25 4.92
CA HIS A 69 20.40 7.86 3.92
C HIS A 69 20.75 6.36 4.01
N ARG A 70 20.90 5.81 5.22
CA ARG A 70 21.10 4.36 5.44
C ARG A 70 19.94 3.53 4.90
N MET A 71 18.70 3.98 5.12
CA MET A 71 17.50 3.34 4.57
C MET A 71 17.45 3.44 3.05
N PHE A 72 17.73 4.62 2.48
CA PHE A 72 17.78 4.82 1.03
C PHE A 72 18.76 3.83 0.37
N MET A 73 19.98 3.71 0.90
CA MET A 73 20.98 2.78 0.35
C MET A 73 20.55 1.32 0.49
N LYS A 74 20.04 0.90 1.66
CA LYS A 74 19.59 -0.49 1.90
C LYS A 74 18.39 -0.87 1.03
N ASN A 75 17.37 -0.03 1.00
CA ASN A 75 16.15 -0.28 0.25
C ASN A 75 16.40 -0.17 -1.26
N GLY A 76 17.34 0.70 -1.66
CA GLY A 76 17.80 0.82 -3.05
C GLY A 76 18.53 -0.41 -3.55
N SER A 77 19.40 -1.05 -2.75
CA SER A 77 20.08 -2.28 -3.17
C SER A 77 19.11 -3.44 -3.33
N LEU A 78 18.20 -3.65 -2.36
CA LEU A 78 17.19 -4.71 -2.41
C LEU A 78 16.19 -4.51 -3.56
N LEU A 79 15.82 -3.26 -3.87
CA LEU A 79 15.01 -2.95 -5.05
C LEU A 79 15.78 -3.21 -6.35
N LEU A 80 17.08 -2.88 -6.41
CA LEU A 80 17.89 -3.11 -7.60
C LEU A 80 18.07 -4.60 -7.89
N GLU A 81 18.34 -5.41 -6.86
CA GLU A 81 18.39 -6.88 -6.95
C GLU A 81 17.09 -7.44 -7.54
N GLU A 82 15.93 -6.98 -7.05
CA GLU A 82 14.62 -7.41 -7.54
C GLU A 82 14.35 -6.94 -8.99
N LEU A 83 14.71 -5.71 -9.34
CA LEU A 83 14.56 -5.17 -10.70
C LEU A 83 15.43 -5.92 -11.71
N ILE A 84 16.63 -6.37 -11.32
CA ILE A 84 17.50 -7.21 -12.13
C ILE A 84 16.92 -8.63 -12.25
N ALA A 85 16.36 -9.20 -11.17
CA ALA A 85 15.76 -10.54 -11.20
C ALA A 85 14.55 -10.67 -12.15
N ILE A 86 13.91 -9.54 -12.52
CA ILE A 86 12.78 -9.49 -13.46
C ILE A 86 13.11 -8.78 -14.79
N SER A 87 14.35 -8.32 -15.01
CA SER A 87 14.67 -7.50 -16.19
C SER A 87 14.64 -8.27 -17.52
N ASP A 88 14.81 -9.58 -17.46
CA ASP A 88 14.76 -10.48 -18.63
C ASP A 88 13.32 -10.66 -19.16
N ASP A 89 12.31 -10.29 -18.36
CA ASP A 89 10.89 -10.38 -18.71
C ASP A 89 10.33 -9.09 -19.28
N ALA A 90 10.79 -7.94 -18.77
CA ALA A 90 10.37 -6.62 -19.22
C ALA A 90 11.29 -5.49 -18.77
N THR A 91 11.27 -4.39 -19.54
CA THR A 91 11.82 -3.12 -19.08
C THR A 91 10.90 -2.45 -18.06
N SER A 92 11.39 -2.21 -16.85
CA SER A 92 10.69 -1.40 -15.83
C SER A 92 10.50 0.04 -16.31
N ASN A 93 9.33 0.64 -16.05
CA ASN A 93 9.16 2.09 -16.24
C ASN A 93 10.05 2.89 -15.27
N PRO A 94 10.54 4.09 -15.65
CA PRO A 94 11.32 4.95 -14.76
C PRO A 94 10.56 5.30 -13.47
N ILE A 95 11.19 5.01 -12.32
CA ILE A 95 10.58 5.19 -11.00
C ILE A 95 11.00 6.56 -10.44
N LYS A 96 10.05 7.51 -10.29
CA LYS A 96 10.33 8.80 -9.64
C LYS A 96 10.66 8.59 -8.17
N HIS A 97 11.75 9.16 -7.69
CA HIS A 97 12.05 9.20 -6.26
C HIS A 97 11.33 10.40 -5.60
N PHE A 98 10.75 10.16 -4.42
CA PHE A 98 10.20 11.18 -3.53
C PHE A 98 10.94 11.17 -2.19
N SER A 99 11.21 12.33 -1.61
CA SER A 99 11.85 12.41 -0.28
C SER A 99 10.89 12.03 0.85
N ALA A 100 11.41 11.66 2.03
CA ALA A 100 10.56 11.39 3.18
C ALA A 100 9.74 12.62 3.59
N ASP A 101 10.30 13.82 3.43
CA ASP A 101 9.60 15.08 3.78
C ASP A 101 8.40 15.33 2.86
N GLN A 102 8.53 15.09 1.54
CA GLN A 102 7.39 15.16 0.60
C GLN A 102 6.27 14.18 0.98
N ILE A 103 6.62 12.95 1.37
CA ILE A 103 5.63 11.94 1.79
C ILE A 103 4.96 12.33 3.12
N LEU A 104 5.72 12.88 4.07
CA LEU A 104 5.21 13.36 5.35
C LEU A 104 4.27 14.56 5.15
N GLU A 105 4.64 15.52 4.33
CA GLU A 105 3.80 16.67 3.97
C GLU A 105 2.50 16.21 3.28
N ALA A 106 2.63 15.43 2.20
CA ALA A 106 1.50 14.93 1.42
C ALA A 106 0.45 14.17 2.24
N THR A 107 0.89 13.41 3.25
CA THR A 107 0.02 12.60 4.12
C THR A 107 -0.39 13.29 5.42
N ASN A 108 0.08 14.52 5.67
CA ASN A 108 0.05 15.17 6.98
C ASN A 108 0.54 14.23 8.10
N ASN A 109 1.81 13.84 8.01
CA ASN A 109 2.50 12.93 8.92
C ASN A 109 1.79 11.57 9.11
N PHE A 110 1.31 10.99 8.00
CA PHE A 110 0.48 9.77 8.01
C PHE A 110 -0.77 9.87 8.91
N SER A 111 -1.41 11.04 8.92
CA SER A 111 -2.61 11.31 9.72
C SER A 111 -3.70 10.27 9.52
N ARG A 112 -4.40 9.92 10.60
CA ARG A 112 -5.56 9.02 10.57
C ARG A 112 -6.72 9.58 9.73
N SER A 113 -6.81 10.91 9.54
CA SER A 113 -7.79 11.54 8.63
C SER A 113 -7.53 11.24 7.15
N ASN A 114 -6.31 10.84 6.83
CA ASN A 114 -5.85 10.50 5.48
C ASN A 114 -5.75 8.99 5.26
N LEU A 115 -6.07 8.17 6.26
CA LEU A 115 -6.06 6.72 6.14
C LEU A 115 -7.28 6.22 5.35
N VAL A 116 -7.02 5.58 4.21
CA VAL A 116 -8.03 4.94 3.35
C VAL A 116 -8.31 3.50 3.79
N ARG A 117 -7.27 2.70 4.03
CA ARG A 117 -7.41 1.26 4.35
C ARG A 117 -6.19 0.71 5.11
N ILE A 118 -6.37 -0.36 5.89
CA ILE A 118 -5.28 -1.15 6.49
C ILE A 118 -5.47 -2.64 6.18
N ASP A 119 -4.44 -3.22 5.59
CA ASP A 119 -4.21 -4.65 5.41
C ASP A 119 -2.70 -4.96 5.53
N ARG A 120 -2.10 -5.66 4.55
CA ARG A 120 -0.64 -5.76 4.35
C ARG A 120 0.02 -4.37 4.31
N PHE A 121 -0.67 -3.37 3.76
CA PHE A 121 -0.28 -1.97 3.73
C PHE A 121 -1.24 -1.08 4.52
N ARG A 122 -0.75 0.05 5.01
CA ARG A 122 -1.58 1.21 5.32
C ARG A 122 -1.64 2.07 4.07
N HIS A 123 -2.83 2.19 3.52
CA HIS A 123 -3.15 3.00 2.35
C HIS A 123 -3.59 4.38 2.82
N TYR A 124 -2.91 5.43 2.34
CA TYR A 124 -3.22 6.82 2.66
C TYR A 124 -3.55 7.61 1.39
N LYS A 125 -4.52 8.52 1.47
CA LYS A 125 -4.62 9.61 0.49
C LYS A 125 -3.55 10.65 0.79
N GLY A 126 -3.02 11.30 -0.23
CA GLY A 126 -2.14 12.45 -0.06
C GLY A 126 -2.16 13.37 -1.28
N MET A 127 -1.56 14.55 -1.12
CA MET A 127 -1.38 15.52 -2.20
C MET A 127 0.11 15.66 -2.52
N LEU A 128 0.52 15.36 -3.75
CA LEU A 128 1.89 15.57 -4.26
C LEU A 128 1.82 16.30 -5.59
N ASP A 129 2.58 17.39 -5.74
CA ASP A 129 2.61 18.22 -6.95
C ASP A 129 1.18 18.61 -7.42
N ASP A 130 0.36 19.11 -6.48
CA ASP A 130 -1.08 19.43 -6.61
C ASP A 130 -2.00 18.29 -7.10
N ARG A 131 -1.50 17.04 -7.10
CA ARG A 131 -2.24 15.85 -7.51
C ARG A 131 -2.60 14.96 -6.32
N LEU A 132 -3.85 14.49 -6.30
CA LEU A 132 -4.29 13.44 -5.38
C LEU A 132 -3.62 12.10 -5.73
N VAL A 133 -3.01 11.47 -4.72
CA VAL A 133 -2.25 10.21 -4.85
C VAL A 133 -2.64 9.20 -3.78
N LEU A 134 -2.44 7.92 -4.09
CA LEU A 134 -2.54 6.83 -3.11
C LEU A 134 -1.14 6.44 -2.64
N ILE A 135 -0.88 6.56 -1.35
CA ILE A 135 0.43 6.30 -0.72
C ILE A 135 0.34 4.98 0.06
N LYS A 136 1.07 3.95 -0.38
CA LYS A 136 1.13 2.63 0.27
C LYS A 136 2.33 2.58 1.20
N LYS A 137 2.10 2.40 2.51
CA LYS A 137 3.15 2.23 3.52
C LYS A 137 3.00 0.87 4.20
N TRP A 138 4.07 0.08 4.29
CA TRP A 138 4.04 -1.25 4.92
C TRP A 138 3.41 -1.22 6.33
N ALA A 139 2.50 -2.15 6.62
CA ALA A 139 1.71 -2.10 7.85
C ALA A 139 2.42 -2.68 9.09
N TYR A 140 3.29 -3.68 8.92
CA TYR A 140 3.81 -4.52 10.00
C TYR A 140 5.34 -4.45 10.09
N GLY A 141 5.89 -3.78 11.11
CA GLY A 141 7.34 -3.75 11.30
C GLY A 141 7.92 -5.15 11.59
N GLY A 142 9.01 -5.52 10.92
CA GLY A 142 9.81 -6.70 11.28
C GLY A 142 9.23 -8.07 10.92
N SER A 143 8.30 -8.18 9.96
CA SER A 143 7.86 -9.50 9.47
C SER A 143 8.78 -10.05 8.38
N ILE A 144 8.90 -11.38 8.30
CA ILE A 144 9.63 -12.09 7.23
C ILE A 144 9.11 -11.73 5.82
N PHE A 145 7.83 -11.37 5.70
CA PHE A 145 7.20 -11.02 4.43
C PHE A 145 7.53 -9.60 3.95
N SER A 146 8.28 -8.82 4.72
CA SER A 146 8.54 -7.41 4.42
C SER A 146 9.47 -7.18 3.23
N GLU A 147 10.22 -8.20 2.79
CA GLU A 147 11.03 -8.16 1.56
C GLU A 147 10.15 -8.16 0.30
N LYS A 148 8.92 -8.66 0.37
CA LYS A 148 7.98 -8.69 -0.77
C LYS A 148 7.45 -7.32 -1.19
N ILE A 149 7.79 -6.27 -0.45
CA ILE A 149 7.54 -4.90 -0.90
C ILE A 149 8.41 -4.54 -2.11
N TYR A 150 9.59 -5.15 -2.26
CA TYR A 150 10.43 -4.97 -3.45
C TYR A 150 9.76 -5.61 -4.66
N ARG A 151 9.23 -6.84 -4.52
CA ARG A 151 8.40 -7.50 -5.54
C ARG A 151 7.20 -6.67 -5.97
N ASP A 152 6.45 -6.13 -5.00
CA ASP A 152 5.30 -5.25 -5.28
C ASP A 152 5.71 -4.00 -6.06
N LEU A 153 6.83 -3.38 -5.70
CA LEU A 153 7.33 -2.14 -6.32
C LEU A 153 7.88 -2.40 -7.73
N ALA A 154 8.68 -3.45 -7.91
CA ALA A 154 9.28 -3.84 -9.19
C ALA A 154 8.22 -4.33 -10.19
N VAL A 155 7.27 -5.18 -9.77
CA VAL A 155 6.17 -5.59 -10.65
C VAL A 155 5.24 -4.40 -10.93
N SER A 156 4.95 -3.54 -9.95
CA SER A 156 4.17 -2.32 -10.19
C SER A 156 4.83 -1.43 -11.25
N SER A 157 6.15 -1.20 -11.19
CA SER A 157 6.85 -0.36 -12.16
C SER A 157 6.83 -0.95 -13.57
N MET A 158 6.89 -2.28 -13.70
CA MET A 158 6.73 -2.98 -14.97
C MET A 158 5.31 -2.85 -15.55
N VAL A 159 4.26 -3.17 -14.79
CA VAL A 159 2.87 -3.24 -15.32
C VAL A 159 2.17 -1.87 -15.46
N SER A 160 2.74 -0.81 -14.89
CA SER A 160 2.17 0.55 -14.83
C SER A 160 1.84 1.22 -16.18
N GLY A 161 2.28 0.66 -17.30
CA GLY A 161 1.90 1.10 -18.64
C GLY A 161 0.49 0.66 -19.05
N HIS A 162 -0.04 -0.44 -18.50
CA HIS A 162 -1.32 -1.02 -18.93
C HIS A 162 -2.50 -0.52 -18.06
N LYS A 163 -3.58 -0.09 -18.71
CA LYS A 163 -4.69 0.68 -18.11
C LYS A 163 -5.36 0.00 -16.89
N ASN A 164 -5.42 -1.34 -16.88
CA ASN A 164 -6.11 -2.12 -15.84
C ASN A 164 -5.20 -2.54 -14.67
N PHE A 165 -4.04 -1.89 -14.51
CA PHE A 165 -3.28 -1.92 -13.27
C PHE A 165 -3.29 -0.55 -12.59
N LEU A 166 -3.03 -0.55 -11.28
CA LEU A 166 -2.83 0.66 -10.50
C LEU A 166 -1.44 1.23 -10.80
N LYS A 167 -1.40 2.39 -11.45
CA LYS A 167 -0.16 3.01 -11.92
C LYS A 167 0.71 3.50 -10.76
N LEU A 168 1.92 2.97 -10.66
CA LEU A 168 3.00 3.53 -9.85
C LEU A 168 3.44 4.87 -10.47
N LEU A 169 3.48 5.90 -9.64
CA LEU A 169 4.02 7.22 -9.97
C LEU A 169 5.47 7.37 -9.47
N GLY A 170 5.83 6.63 -8.43
CA GLY A 170 7.18 6.60 -7.86
C GLY A 170 7.23 5.97 -6.48
N CYS A 171 8.32 6.18 -5.76
CA CYS A 171 8.49 5.70 -4.39
C CYS A 171 9.43 6.58 -3.55
N CYS A 172 9.34 6.44 -2.23
CA CYS A 172 10.34 6.94 -1.29
C CYS A 172 11.07 5.76 -0.64
N LEU A 173 12.41 5.80 -0.65
CA LEU A 173 13.27 4.75 -0.09
C LEU A 173 13.86 5.10 1.29
N GLU A 174 13.61 6.31 1.81
CA GLU A 174 14.19 6.84 3.06
C GLU A 174 13.54 6.30 4.35
N PHE A 175 12.44 5.55 4.25
CA PHE A 175 11.76 4.94 5.40
C PHE A 175 12.27 3.51 5.69
N SER A 176 11.88 2.90 6.82
CA SER A 176 12.30 1.53 7.20
C SER A 176 12.02 0.44 6.16
N TYR A 177 11.04 0.70 5.29
CA TYR A 177 10.71 -0.03 4.06
C TYR A 177 10.26 1.00 3.02
N PRO A 178 10.33 0.71 1.71
CA PRO A 178 9.80 1.57 0.67
C PRO A 178 8.37 2.05 0.95
N VAL A 179 8.08 3.29 0.57
CA VAL A 179 6.72 3.83 0.52
C VAL A 179 6.39 4.08 -0.94
N LEU A 180 5.36 3.40 -1.45
CA LEU A 180 4.95 3.50 -2.86
C LEU A 180 3.98 4.66 -3.04
N VAL A 181 4.11 5.38 -4.14
CA VAL A 181 3.21 6.45 -4.56
C VAL A 181 2.53 6.03 -5.86
N CYS A 182 1.23 5.84 -5.82
CA CYS A 182 0.40 5.44 -6.96
C CYS A 182 -0.58 6.55 -7.36
N GLU A 183 -1.16 6.43 -8.55
CA GLU A 183 -2.36 7.21 -8.90
C GLU A 183 -3.47 6.97 -7.87
N TYR A 184 -4.34 7.97 -7.65
CA TYR A 184 -5.48 7.78 -6.77
C TYR A 184 -6.57 6.93 -7.44
N ALA A 185 -7.09 5.96 -6.68
CA ALA A 185 -8.22 5.12 -7.05
C ALA A 185 -8.84 4.56 -5.76
N GLU A 186 -10.16 4.42 -5.75
CA GLU A 186 -10.92 3.89 -4.60
C GLU A 186 -10.97 2.37 -4.64
N VAL A 187 -10.76 1.70 -3.51
CA VAL A 187 -10.87 0.23 -3.43
C VAL A 187 -12.33 -0.22 -3.55
N ILE A 188 -12.62 -1.31 -4.28
CA ILE A 188 -14.00 -1.78 -4.48
C ILE A 188 -14.66 -2.42 -3.24
N THR A 189 -14.06 -2.27 -2.06
CA THR A 189 -14.48 -2.92 -0.81
C THR A 189 -14.70 -1.91 0.30
N ARG A 190 -15.83 -1.99 0.99
CA ARG A 190 -16.25 -0.98 1.98
C ARG A 190 -15.48 -1.04 3.31
N SER A 191 -14.59 -2.02 3.52
CA SER A 191 -13.96 -2.23 4.83
C SER A 191 -12.61 -1.55 4.95
N LEU A 192 -12.49 -0.65 5.95
CA LEU A 192 -11.22 -0.05 6.36
C LEU A 192 -10.20 -1.08 6.86
N ARG A 193 -10.63 -2.28 7.30
CA ARG A 193 -9.80 -3.35 7.87
C ARG A 193 -10.37 -4.75 7.60
N GLY A 194 -9.49 -5.75 7.51
CA GLY A 194 -9.83 -7.17 7.73
C GLY A 194 -10.02 -8.02 6.48
N ALA A 195 -9.73 -9.31 6.62
CA ALA A 195 -9.50 -10.27 5.53
C ALA A 195 -10.71 -10.63 4.65
N ARG A 196 -11.94 -10.32 5.08
CA ARG A 196 -13.16 -10.70 4.32
C ARG A 196 -13.50 -9.76 3.16
N CYS A 197 -12.80 -8.64 3.04
CA CYS A 197 -12.82 -7.73 1.88
C CYS A 197 -14.20 -7.59 1.17
N PRO A 198 -15.28 -7.23 1.90
CA PRO A 198 -16.63 -7.21 1.35
C PRO A 198 -16.77 -6.15 0.27
N ILE A 199 -17.16 -6.57 -0.93
CA ILE A 199 -17.40 -5.69 -2.08
C ILE A 199 -18.45 -4.63 -1.70
N ASP A 200 -18.23 -3.38 -2.09
CA ASP A 200 -19.15 -2.29 -1.80
C ASP A 200 -20.56 -2.59 -2.36
N PRO A 201 -21.62 -2.47 -1.54
CA PRO A 201 -22.99 -2.73 -1.99
C PRO A 201 -23.51 -1.73 -3.04
N SER A 202 -22.92 -0.53 -3.15
CA SER A 202 -23.29 0.47 -4.16
C SER A 202 -22.91 0.06 -5.60
N LEU A 203 -21.94 -0.86 -5.76
CA LEU A 203 -21.55 -1.37 -7.07
C LEU A 203 -22.67 -2.20 -7.68
N THR A 204 -23.30 -1.69 -8.73
CA THR A 204 -24.38 -2.39 -9.45
C THR A 204 -23.87 -3.66 -10.14
N TRP A 205 -24.79 -4.56 -10.52
CA TRP A 205 -24.44 -5.78 -11.25
C TRP A 205 -23.67 -5.50 -12.55
N SER A 206 -24.12 -4.50 -13.32
CA SER A 206 -23.45 -4.07 -14.55
C SER A 206 -22.01 -3.59 -14.31
N MET A 207 -21.77 -2.82 -13.23
CA MET A 207 -20.42 -2.39 -12.84
C MET A 207 -19.53 -3.59 -12.48
N ARG A 208 -20.08 -4.58 -11.75
CA ARG A 208 -19.34 -5.81 -11.38
C ARG A 208 -18.91 -6.62 -12.61
N ILE A 209 -19.74 -6.69 -13.65
CA ILE A 209 -19.39 -7.35 -14.93
C ILE A 209 -18.24 -6.62 -15.62
N VAL A 210 -18.27 -5.27 -15.68
CA VAL A 210 -17.19 -4.47 -16.27
C VAL A 210 -15.89 -4.67 -15.50
N ILE A 211 -15.93 -4.58 -14.16
CA ILE A 211 -14.77 -4.83 -13.29
C ILE A 211 -14.19 -6.24 -13.54
N ALA A 212 -15.03 -7.28 -13.57
CA ALA A 212 -14.58 -8.65 -13.79
C ALA A 212 -13.89 -8.82 -15.17
N LYS A 213 -14.44 -8.22 -16.23
CA LYS A 213 -13.83 -8.21 -17.56
C LYS A 213 -12.48 -7.50 -17.58
N GLU A 214 -12.39 -6.36 -16.92
CA GLU A 214 -11.16 -5.55 -16.89
C GLU A 214 -10.04 -6.19 -16.07
N ILE A 215 -10.39 -6.86 -14.97
CA ILE A 215 -9.43 -7.67 -14.20
C ILE A 215 -9.02 -8.94 -14.96
N ALA A 216 -9.93 -9.58 -15.71
CA ALA A 216 -9.57 -10.68 -16.60
C ALA A 216 -8.55 -10.23 -17.69
N ASN A 217 -8.69 -9.02 -18.24
CA ASN A 217 -7.70 -8.45 -19.16
C ASN A 217 -6.33 -8.24 -18.47
N ALA A 218 -6.33 -7.72 -17.23
CA ALA A 218 -5.10 -7.52 -16.46
C ALA A 218 -4.39 -8.87 -16.20
N LEU A 219 -5.11 -9.90 -15.78
CA LEU A 219 -4.55 -11.24 -15.58
C LEU A 219 -4.04 -11.86 -16.88
N SER A 220 -4.78 -11.70 -17.99
CA SER A 220 -4.33 -12.15 -19.30
C SER A 220 -3.03 -11.46 -19.72
N TYR A 221 -2.86 -10.17 -19.43
CA TYR A 221 -1.62 -9.43 -19.69
C TYR A 221 -0.44 -10.03 -18.89
N LEU A 222 -0.61 -10.24 -17.57
CA LEU A 222 0.43 -10.87 -16.73
C LEU A 222 0.86 -12.25 -17.26
N HIS A 223 -0.08 -13.04 -17.78
CA HIS A 223 0.19 -14.40 -18.21
C HIS A 223 0.75 -14.51 -19.64
N THR A 224 0.70 -13.46 -20.48
CA THR A 224 0.96 -13.59 -21.93
C THR A 224 1.78 -12.46 -22.57
N SER A 225 2.02 -11.35 -21.86
CA SER A 225 2.72 -10.17 -22.41
C SER A 225 4.20 -10.07 -22.01
N PHE A 226 4.74 -11.11 -21.39
CA PHE A 226 6.13 -11.24 -20.93
C PHE A 226 6.74 -12.55 -21.47
N SER A 227 8.06 -12.67 -21.47
CA SER A 227 8.76 -13.90 -21.90
C SER A 227 8.45 -15.08 -20.97
N ARG A 228 8.43 -14.87 -19.64
CA ARG A 228 7.93 -15.83 -18.65
C ARG A 228 6.54 -15.45 -18.14
N THR A 229 5.71 -16.45 -17.88
CA THR A 229 4.37 -16.28 -17.30
C THR A 229 4.44 -15.72 -15.88
N LEU A 230 3.85 -14.56 -15.63
CA LEU A 230 3.77 -13.95 -14.28
C LEU A 230 2.45 -14.30 -13.59
N ILE A 231 2.51 -15.07 -12.50
CA ILE A 231 1.34 -15.46 -11.70
C ILE A 231 1.18 -14.50 -10.51
N HIS A 232 -0.04 -13.99 -10.26
CA HIS A 232 -0.33 -13.08 -9.12
C HIS A 232 -0.49 -13.79 -7.75
N LYS A 233 -0.93 -15.06 -7.77
CA LYS A 233 -1.17 -15.99 -6.64
C LYS A 233 -2.23 -15.58 -5.60
N ASP A 234 -2.48 -14.30 -5.34
CA ASP A 234 -3.29 -13.82 -4.21
C ASP A 234 -4.35 -12.79 -4.64
N ILE A 235 -5.13 -13.07 -5.69
CA ILE A 235 -6.08 -12.11 -6.29
C ILE A 235 -7.31 -11.93 -5.39
N GLN A 236 -7.55 -10.70 -4.92
CA GLN A 236 -8.67 -10.38 -4.03
C GLN A 236 -9.45 -9.12 -4.41
N PRO A 237 -10.74 -9.01 -4.05
CA PRO A 237 -11.53 -7.78 -4.23
C PRO A 237 -10.88 -6.52 -3.65
N CYS A 238 -10.16 -6.63 -2.55
CA CYS A 238 -9.58 -5.49 -1.87
C CYS A 238 -8.23 -5.01 -2.45
N GLN A 239 -7.72 -5.68 -3.47
CA GLN A 239 -6.60 -5.25 -4.31
C GLN A 239 -7.08 -4.66 -5.65
N ILE A 240 -8.39 -4.63 -5.86
CA ILE A 240 -9.03 -4.06 -7.04
C ILE A 240 -9.51 -2.65 -6.69
N PHE A 241 -9.07 -1.70 -7.49
CA PHE A 241 -9.39 -0.28 -7.35
C PHE A 241 -10.20 0.20 -8.56
N LEU A 242 -11.00 1.25 -8.38
CA LEU A 242 -11.68 2.01 -9.43
C LEU A 242 -11.12 3.43 -9.44
N ASN A 243 -10.69 3.89 -10.61
CA ASN A 243 -10.43 5.32 -10.78
C ASN A 243 -11.74 6.10 -10.98
N GLU A 244 -11.64 7.43 -11.06
CA GLU A 244 -12.77 8.35 -11.27
C GLU A 244 -13.61 8.04 -12.52
N ASN A 245 -12.99 7.42 -13.53
CA ASN A 245 -13.64 7.00 -14.78
C ASN A 245 -14.33 5.62 -14.68
N GLY A 246 -14.35 4.98 -13.50
CA GLY A 246 -14.90 3.65 -13.30
C GLY A 246 -14.08 2.51 -13.93
N THR A 247 -12.84 2.76 -14.33
CA THR A 247 -11.91 1.73 -14.84
C THR A 247 -11.33 0.93 -13.69
N ALA A 248 -11.46 -0.40 -13.75
CA ALA A 248 -10.89 -1.31 -12.76
C ALA A 248 -9.37 -1.45 -12.93
N LYS A 249 -8.68 -1.48 -11.79
CA LYS A 249 -7.22 -1.48 -11.66
C LYS A 249 -6.79 -2.51 -10.63
N LEU A 250 -6.02 -3.51 -11.05
CA LEU A 250 -5.38 -4.47 -10.15
C LEU A 250 -4.11 -3.87 -9.52
N GLY A 251 -3.89 -4.13 -8.23
CA GLY A 251 -2.64 -3.80 -7.52
C GLY A 251 -2.17 -4.95 -6.61
N GLU A 252 -1.22 -4.64 -5.73
CA GLU A 252 -0.67 -5.53 -4.69
C GLU A 252 -0.02 -6.81 -5.22
N PHE A 253 1.14 -6.64 -5.86
CA PHE A 253 1.91 -7.69 -6.52
C PHE A 253 2.94 -8.37 -5.59
N CYS A 254 2.82 -8.23 -4.27
CA CYS A 254 3.77 -8.81 -3.30
C CYS A 254 3.99 -10.32 -3.48
N ASN A 255 2.97 -11.05 -3.93
CA ASN A 255 3.02 -12.50 -4.10
C ASN A 255 3.22 -12.90 -5.58
N CYS A 256 3.59 -11.96 -6.46
CA CYS A 256 3.81 -12.24 -7.87
C CYS A 256 5.09 -13.05 -8.13
N VAL A 257 4.97 -14.13 -8.90
CA VAL A 257 6.11 -15.01 -9.24
C VAL A 257 6.09 -15.40 -10.72
N PHE A 258 7.28 -15.48 -11.32
CA PHE A 258 7.46 -15.95 -12.68
C PHE A 258 7.59 -17.47 -12.69
N ILE A 259 6.95 -18.13 -13.65
CA ILE A 259 7.27 -19.52 -13.99
C ILE A 259 8.68 -19.53 -14.64
N PRO A 260 9.62 -20.41 -14.24
CA PRO A 260 10.91 -20.52 -14.90
C PRO A 260 10.80 -20.79 -16.40
N GLU A 261 11.82 -20.39 -17.17
CA GLU A 261 11.82 -20.63 -18.62
C GLU A 261 11.81 -22.15 -18.93
N GLY A 262 10.95 -22.55 -19.87
CA GLY A 262 10.74 -23.96 -20.24
C GLY A 262 9.81 -24.74 -19.30
N GLU A 263 9.48 -24.20 -18.13
CA GLU A 263 8.62 -24.87 -17.13
C GLU A 263 7.14 -24.52 -17.28
N THR A 264 6.28 -25.32 -16.64
CA THR A 264 4.82 -25.11 -16.59
C THR A 264 4.29 -24.77 -15.20
N TYR A 265 5.15 -24.83 -14.18
CA TYR A 265 4.84 -24.53 -12.79
C TYR A 265 6.07 -23.95 -12.08
N VAL A 266 5.87 -23.41 -10.88
CA VAL A 266 6.94 -23.01 -9.96
C VAL A 266 6.69 -23.68 -8.63
N GLN A 267 7.73 -24.33 -8.07
CA GLN A 267 7.68 -24.91 -6.74
C GLN A 267 8.03 -23.85 -5.70
N GLU A 268 7.29 -23.83 -4.58
CA GLU A 268 7.42 -22.83 -3.52
C GLU A 268 7.54 -23.53 -2.18
N ASP A 269 8.47 -23.08 -1.33
CA ASP A 269 8.72 -23.68 -0.01
C ASP A 269 7.62 -23.33 1.01
N VAL A 270 6.78 -22.33 0.72
CA VAL A 270 5.73 -21.83 1.62
C VAL A 270 4.43 -21.64 0.84
N LEU A 271 3.35 -22.23 1.34
CA LEU A 271 1.99 -21.97 0.82
C LEU A 271 1.53 -20.57 1.22
N GLU A 272 1.31 -19.72 0.23
CA GLU A 272 1.01 -18.30 0.46
C GLU A 272 -0.13 -17.76 -0.38
N GLY A 273 -0.97 -16.96 0.27
CA GLY A 273 -2.15 -16.33 -0.30
C GLY A 273 -3.28 -16.32 0.72
N THR A 274 -4.40 -15.70 0.37
CA THR A 274 -5.46 -15.48 1.34
C THR A 274 -6.44 -16.65 1.42
N TYR A 275 -6.72 -17.11 2.64
CA TYR A 275 -7.70 -18.15 2.90
C TYR A 275 -9.07 -17.81 2.29
N GLY A 276 -9.64 -18.77 1.55
CA GLY A 276 -10.86 -18.59 0.75
C GLY A 276 -10.64 -18.10 -0.69
N PHE A 277 -9.42 -17.67 -1.05
CA PHE A 277 -9.02 -17.30 -2.42
C PHE A 277 -7.93 -18.22 -3.00
N LEU A 278 -7.22 -18.97 -2.15
CA LEU A 278 -6.28 -20.02 -2.56
C LEU A 278 -6.96 -21.10 -3.40
N GLU A 279 -6.27 -21.59 -4.43
CA GLU A 279 -6.71 -22.75 -5.22
C GLU A 279 -6.60 -24.02 -4.33
N PRO A 280 -7.66 -24.84 -4.18
CA PRO A 280 -7.68 -25.91 -3.16
C PRO A 280 -6.61 -27.00 -3.29
N ASN A 281 -6.05 -27.20 -4.49
CA ASN A 281 -5.01 -28.17 -4.79
C ASN A 281 -3.60 -27.55 -4.73
N TYR A 282 -3.46 -26.23 -4.54
CA TYR A 282 -2.15 -25.56 -4.49
C TYR A 282 -1.34 -25.88 -3.21
N GLY A 283 -1.99 -26.47 -2.19
CA GLY A 283 -1.36 -26.93 -0.96
C GLY A 283 -1.16 -28.45 -0.86
N TYR A 284 -1.28 -29.19 -1.97
CA TYR A 284 -1.19 -30.66 -2.05
C TYR A 284 -0.25 -31.11 -3.18
#